data_AF-A0A6I8MA72-F1
#
_entry.id   AF-A0A6I8MA72-F1
#
_cell.length_a   1.000
_cell.length_b   1.000
_cell.length_c   1.000
_cell.angle_alpha   90.00
_cell.angle_beta   90.00
_cell.angle_gamma   90.00
#
_symmetry.space_group_name_H-M   'P 1'
#
loop_
_entity.id
_entity.type
_entity.pdbx_description
1 polymer ?
#
loop_
_entity_poly.entity_id
_entity_poly.type
_entity_poly.pdbx_seq_one_letter_code
_entity_poly.pdbx_strand_id
1 'polypeptide(L)'
;MLNGGTTQGCGGQAIGDVIWGNRTSTVQGTVADYLARGTTVCFGAYAGATKIDSATRTASAHDDVPFDFSIGDPDRVGGFDRLKITVCESGKTYRTVPVNADRDDDPEYFVQM
;
A
#
# COMPACT_ATOMS: atom_id res chain seq x y z
N MET A 1 -16.66 -4.50 -8.15
CA MET A 1 -16.64 -5.82 -7.46
C MET A 1 -15.19 -6.26 -7.40
N LEU A 2 -14.55 -6.19 -6.23
CA LEU A 2 -13.16 -6.63 -6.04
C LEU A 2 -13.16 -8.16 -5.86
N ASN A 3 -12.45 -8.88 -6.73
CA ASN A 3 -12.40 -10.35 -6.74
C ASN A 3 -11.40 -10.87 -5.71
N GLY A 4 -11.89 -11.67 -4.76
CA GLY A 4 -11.14 -12.23 -3.64
C GLY A 4 -10.24 -13.41 -4.02
N GLY A 5 -8.94 -13.26 -3.75
CA GLY A 5 -8.00 -14.36 -3.59
C GLY A 5 -7.76 -14.62 -2.10
N THR A 6 -7.70 -15.90 -1.72
CA THR A 6 -7.72 -16.42 -0.35
C THR A 6 -6.73 -15.76 0.61
N THR A 7 -7.26 -15.10 1.64
CA THR A 7 -6.57 -14.47 2.77
C THR A 7 -6.16 -15.51 3.82
N GLN A 8 -4.90 -15.94 3.84
CA GLN A 8 -4.29 -16.35 5.10
C GLN A 8 -3.83 -15.04 5.77
N GLY A 9 -4.74 -14.48 6.57
CA GLY A 9 -4.73 -13.08 7.00
C GLY A 9 -3.41 -12.65 7.64
N CYS A 10 -2.91 -11.49 7.22
CA CYS A 10 -1.90 -10.83 8.00
C CYS A 10 -2.53 -10.45 9.35
N GLY A 11 -1.75 -10.49 10.43
CA GLY A 11 -2.24 -10.15 11.76
C GLY A 11 -2.53 -8.67 11.98
N GLY A 12 -2.37 -7.86 10.94
CA GLY A 12 -2.62 -6.44 10.95
C GLY A 12 -3.10 -5.97 9.59
N GLN A 13 -3.43 -4.69 9.52
CA GLN A 13 -4.05 -4.08 8.34
C GLN A 13 -3.37 -2.78 7.96
N ALA A 14 -3.61 -2.33 6.73
CA ALA A 14 -3.48 -0.91 6.40
C ALA A 14 -4.75 -0.36 5.79
N ILE A 15 -5.04 0.87 6.20
CA ILE A 15 -6.15 1.66 5.73
C ILE A 15 -5.61 3.02 5.35
N GLY A 16 -6.06 3.58 4.23
CA GLY A 16 -5.63 4.89 3.79
C GLY A 16 -6.27 5.36 2.50
N ASP A 17 -5.77 6.50 2.04
CA ASP A 17 -6.17 7.18 0.83
C ASP A 17 -4.97 7.42 -0.08
N VAL A 18 -5.21 7.37 -1.39
CA VAL A 18 -4.24 7.76 -2.41
C VAL A 18 -4.72 9.04 -3.10
N ILE A 19 -3.94 10.11 -2.98
CA ILE A 19 -4.19 11.38 -3.66
C ILE A 19 -3.30 11.45 -4.89
N TRP A 20 -3.92 11.24 -6.05
CA TRP A 20 -3.25 11.21 -7.34
C TRP A 20 -2.82 12.60 -7.79
N GLY A 21 -1.51 12.77 -8.01
CA GLY A 21 -0.94 13.90 -8.72
C GLY A 21 -0.50 13.51 -10.14
N ASN A 22 -0.06 14.51 -10.90
CA ASN A 22 0.32 14.30 -12.31
C ASN A 22 1.55 13.38 -12.46
N ARG A 23 2.52 13.46 -11.54
CA ARG A 23 3.79 12.70 -11.59
C ARG A 23 4.06 11.86 -10.36
N THR A 24 3.74 12.41 -9.19
CA THR A 24 3.79 11.75 -7.89
C THR A 24 2.39 11.62 -7.31
N SER A 25 2.23 10.87 -6.24
CA SER A 25 0.99 10.80 -5.46
C SER A 25 1.30 10.86 -3.98
N THR A 26 0.36 11.37 -3.20
CA THR A 26 0.46 11.36 -1.74
C THR A 26 -0.33 10.18 -1.20
N VAL A 27 0.30 9.38 -0.34
CA VAL A 27 -0.30 8.21 0.30
C VAL A 27 -0.37 8.48 1.79
N GLN A 28 -1.59 8.45 2.33
CA GLN A 28 -1.88 8.76 3.72
C GLN A 28 -2.70 7.65 4.34
N GLY A 29 -2.51 7.38 5.62
CA GLY A 29 -3.24 6.30 6.28
C GLY A 29 -2.60 5.83 7.58
N THR A 30 -2.91 4.60 7.96
CA THR A 30 -2.40 3.95 9.17
C THR A 30 -2.13 2.48 8.90
N VAL A 31 -0.99 1.98 9.40
CA VAL A 31 -0.72 0.55 9.54
C VAL A 31 -1.04 0.18 10.98
N ALA A 32 -1.86 -0.84 11.18
CA ALA A 32 -2.25 -1.34 12.50
C ALA A 32 -1.86 -2.80 12.66
N ASP A 33 -1.39 -3.19 13.84
CA ASP A 33 -1.05 -4.58 14.19
C ASP A 33 -1.96 -5.11 15.31
N TYR A 34 -2.92 -5.98 14.95
CA TYR A 34 -3.90 -6.50 15.91
C TYR A 34 -3.45 -7.80 16.61
N LEU A 35 -2.48 -8.52 16.05
CA LEU A 35 -2.04 -9.83 16.54
C LEU A 35 -0.68 -9.84 17.25
N ALA A 36 -0.13 -8.68 17.61
CA ALA A 36 1.11 -8.55 18.39
C ALA A 36 2.37 -9.08 17.71
N ARG A 37 2.43 -9.03 16.38
CA ARG A 37 3.52 -9.65 15.61
C ARG A 37 4.30 -8.65 14.77
N GLY A 38 3.82 -7.42 14.69
CA GLY A 38 4.34 -6.39 13.81
C GLY A 38 3.81 -6.58 12.39
N THR A 39 3.41 -5.47 11.78
CA THR A 39 2.79 -5.47 10.45
C THR A 39 3.55 -4.51 9.55
N THR A 40 3.94 -4.99 8.37
CA THR A 40 4.69 -4.23 7.38
C THR A 40 3.88 -4.11 6.10
N VAL A 41 3.70 -2.88 5.62
CA VAL A 41 3.00 -2.59 4.37
C VAL A 41 3.98 -2.07 3.35
N CYS A 42 3.97 -2.71 2.19
CA CYS A 42 4.80 -2.37 1.05
C CYS A 42 3.94 -1.66 0.00
N PHE A 43 4.45 -0.52 -0.47
CA PHE A 43 3.87 0.26 -1.56
C PHE A 43 4.82 0.21 -2.75
N GLY A 44 4.29 0.04 -3.96
CA GLY A 44 5.07 0.15 -5.19
C GLY A 44 4.32 0.95 -6.23
N ALA A 45 4.95 2.00 -6.75
CA ALA A 45 4.44 2.79 -7.87
C ALA A 45 4.90 2.18 -9.19
N TYR A 46 3.97 1.97 -10.13
CA TYR A 46 4.22 1.33 -11.41
C TYR A 46 3.77 2.21 -12.58
N ALA A 47 4.68 2.42 -13.52
CA ALA A 47 4.39 2.93 -14.85
C ALA A 47 4.29 1.74 -15.82
N GLY A 48 3.06 1.30 -16.09
CA GLY A 48 2.73 0.05 -16.75
C GLY A 48 3.27 -1.15 -15.97
N ALA A 49 4.12 -1.94 -16.62
CA ALA A 49 4.78 -3.09 -15.98
C ALA A 49 6.02 -2.71 -15.15
N THR A 50 6.50 -1.47 -15.25
CA THR A 50 7.76 -1.06 -14.62
C THR A 50 7.51 -0.44 -13.27
N LYS A 51 8.10 -1.02 -12.21
CA LYS A 51 8.15 -0.37 -10.89
C LYS A 51 9.11 0.81 -10.95
N ILE A 52 8.65 1.99 -10.58
CA ILE A 52 9.47 3.22 -10.60
C ILE A 52 9.84 3.71 -9.20
N ASP A 53 9.05 3.38 -8.19
CA ASP A 53 9.29 3.78 -6.80
C ASP A 53 8.68 2.77 -5.80
N SER A 54 9.13 2.80 -4.55
CA SER A 54 8.50 2.09 -3.44
C SER A 54 8.76 2.69 -2.08
N ALA A 55 7.79 2.47 -1.19
CA ALA A 55 7.92 2.75 0.22
C ALA A 55 7.52 1.54 1.07
N THR A 56 7.90 1.57 2.34
CA THR A 56 7.48 0.57 3.33
C THR A 56 7.14 1.27 4.64
N ARG A 57 6.07 0.83 5.30
CA ARG A 57 5.65 1.31 6.62
C ARG A 57 5.45 0.12 7.53
N THR A 58 5.96 0.21 8.75
CA THR A 58 5.92 -0.90 9.70
C THR A 58 5.35 -0.40 11.02
N ALA A 59 4.31 -1.06 11.49
CA ALA A 59 3.86 -0.97 12.87
C ALA A 59 4.52 -2.08 13.69
N SER A 60 4.95 -1.73 14.90
CA SER A 60 5.44 -2.72 15.86
C SER A 60 4.27 -3.53 16.43
N ALA A 61 4.57 -4.57 17.20
CA ALA A 61 3.54 -5.35 17.89
C ALA A 61 2.65 -4.45 18.76
N HIS A 62 1.32 -4.54 18.60
CA HIS A 62 0.32 -3.74 19.31
C HIS A 62 0.41 -2.23 19.09
N ASP A 63 0.92 -1.81 17.93
CA ASP A 63 1.05 -0.40 17.58
C ASP A 63 0.24 -0.07 16.32
N ASP A 64 -0.17 1.19 16.26
CA ASP A 64 -0.87 1.78 15.12
C ASP A 64 -0.06 2.99 14.65
N VAL A 65 0.58 2.85 13.48
CA VAL A 65 1.53 3.85 12.97
C VAL A 65 0.90 4.59 11.79
N PRO A 66 0.60 5.91 11.93
CA PRO A 66 0.15 6.72 10.82
C PRO A 66 1.29 6.94 9.82
N PHE A 67 0.93 7.13 8.56
CA PHE A 67 1.88 7.51 7.51
C PHE A 67 1.30 8.59 6.62
N ASP A 68 2.19 9.46 6.15
CA ASP A 68 1.95 10.46 5.12
C ASP A 68 3.24 10.60 4.31
N PHE A 69 3.20 10.29 3.02
CA PHE A 69 4.37 10.39 2.16
C PHE A 69 4.02 10.55 0.69
N SER A 70 4.95 11.13 -0.07
CA SER A 70 4.90 11.16 -1.53
C SER A 70 5.57 9.91 -2.11
N ILE A 71 5.01 9.37 -3.18
CA ILE A 71 5.56 8.24 -3.96
C ILE A 71 5.46 8.54 -5.46
N GLY A 72 6.45 8.06 -6.22
CA GLY A 72 6.53 8.22 -7.66
C GLY A 72 7.82 8.95 -8.08
N ASP A 73 7.86 9.38 -9.34
CA ASP A 73 9.02 10.01 -9.93
C ASP A 73 8.62 11.39 -10.48
N PRO A 74 9.10 12.51 -9.88
CA PRO A 74 8.75 13.85 -10.33
C PRO A 74 9.34 14.21 -11.70
N ASP A 75 10.35 13.49 -12.18
CA ASP A 75 11.00 13.74 -13.47
C ASP A 75 10.43 12.87 -14.58
N ARG A 76 9.66 11.83 -14.23
CA ARG A 76 8.98 10.97 -15.20
C ARG A 76 7.73 11.65 -15.78
N VAL A 77 7.82 12.03 -17.04
CA VAL A 77 6.66 12.50 -17.81
C VAL A 77 5.59 11.41 -17.87
N GLY A 78 4.35 11.77 -17.53
CA GLY A 78 3.23 10.83 -17.42
C GLY A 78 3.12 10.14 -16.06
N GLY A 79 4.12 10.24 -15.17
CA GLY A 79 4.08 9.65 -13.84
C GLY A 79 3.93 8.13 -13.85
N PHE A 80 3.02 7.64 -13.01
CA PHE A 80 2.72 6.21 -12.85
C PHE A 80 1.21 5.98 -12.79
N ASP A 81 0.74 4.88 -13.33
CA ASP A 81 -0.67 4.54 -13.47
C ASP A 81 -1.21 3.68 -12.33
N ARG A 82 -0.34 2.97 -11.60
CA ARG A 82 -0.77 2.01 -10.58
C ARG A 82 0.06 2.04 -9.31
N LEU A 83 -0.60 2.13 -8.17
CA LEU A 83 -0.06 1.87 -6.85
C LEU A 83 -0.41 0.45 -6.39
N LYS A 84 0.59 -0.41 -6.24
CA LYS A 84 0.42 -1.75 -5.68
C LYS A 84 0.69 -1.72 -4.18
N ILE A 85 -0.27 -2.18 -3.39
CA ILE A 85 -0.21 -2.21 -1.92
C ILE A 85 -0.23 -3.66 -1.44
N THR A 86 0.64 -4.02 -0.52
CA THR A 86 0.73 -5.39 0.01
C THR A 86 1.07 -5.35 1.49
N VAL A 87 0.29 -6.05 2.30
CA VAL A 87 0.52 -6.20 3.75
C VAL A 87 1.28 -7.51 3.98
N CYS A 88 2.24 -7.47 4.90
CA CYS A 88 3.08 -8.58 5.31
C CYS A 88 3.14 -8.62 6.84
N GLU A 89 3.00 -9.80 7.43
CA GLU A 89 3.26 -10.00 8.86
C GLU A 89 4.79 -10.07 9.09
N SER A 90 5.31 -9.32 10.06
CA SER A 90 6.74 -9.32 10.37
C SER A 90 7.20 -10.71 10.80
N GLY A 91 8.35 -11.14 10.27
CA GLY A 91 8.91 -12.48 10.55
C GLY A 91 8.23 -13.63 9.80
N LYS A 92 7.30 -13.35 8.87
CA LYS A 92 6.67 -14.37 8.01
C LYS A 92 6.88 -14.08 6.54
N THR A 93 6.80 -15.14 5.73
CA THR A 93 6.80 -15.06 4.26
C THR A 93 5.42 -14.78 3.67
N TYR A 94 4.36 -14.83 4.48
CA TYR A 94 2.98 -14.60 4.02
C TYR A 94 2.78 -13.12 3.71
N ARG A 95 2.09 -12.89 2.58
CA ARG A 95 1.69 -11.57 2.11
C ARG A 95 0.23 -11.64 1.70
N THR A 96 -0.50 -10.56 1.90
CA THR A 96 -1.86 -10.44 1.37
C THR A 96 -1.86 -10.47 -0.15
N VAL A 97 -3.00 -10.81 -0.74
CA VAL A 97 -3.23 -10.53 -2.16
C VAL A 97 -3.11 -9.02 -2.34
N PRO A 98 -2.30 -8.53 -3.29
CA PRO A 98 -2.09 -7.11 -3.46
C PRO A 98 -3.37 -6.40 -3.86
N VAL A 99 -3.60 -5.23 -3.26
CA VAL A 99 -4.59 -4.26 -3.76
C VAL A 99 -3.87 -3.37 -4.75
N ASN A 100 -4.51 -3.14 -5.90
CA ASN A 100 -4.04 -2.15 -6.86
C ASN A 100 -4.98 -0.96 -6.79
N ALA A 101 -4.37 0.21 -6.65
CA ALA A 101 -5.01 1.49 -6.77
C ALA A 101 -4.56 2.05 -8.14
N ASP A 102 -5.47 2.23 -9.09
CA ASP A 102 -5.23 2.71 -10.44
C ASP A 102 -5.67 4.18 -10.56
N ARG A 103 -4.82 5.02 -11.16
CA ARG A 103 -4.98 6.49 -11.18
C ARG A 103 -6.32 6.99 -11.73
N ASP A 104 -6.88 6.26 -12.68
CA ASP A 104 -8.07 6.68 -13.42
C ASP A 104 -9.39 6.16 -12.81
N ASP A 105 -9.31 5.40 -11.71
CA ASP A 105 -10.47 4.95 -10.94
C ASP A 105 -10.87 5.99 -9.86
N ASP A 106 -12.13 5.94 -9.39
CA ASP A 106 -12.71 6.84 -8.35
C ASP A 106 -11.78 7.02 -7.12
N PRO A 107 -11.86 8.12 -6.34
CA PRO A 107 -10.90 8.42 -5.26
C PRO A 107 -10.64 7.21 -4.36
N GLU A 108 -9.39 6.76 -4.38
CA GLU A 108 -9.04 5.40 -3.96
C GLU A 108 -8.76 5.33 -2.46
N TYR A 109 -9.83 5.11 -1.72
CA TYR A 109 -9.78 4.54 -0.38
C TYR A 109 -9.37 3.07 -0.46
N PHE A 110 -8.36 2.66 0.31
CA PHE A 110 -7.95 1.26 0.40
C PHE A 110 -8.06 0.71 1.83
N VAL A 111 -8.44 -0.56 1.91
CA VAL A 111 -8.40 -1.37 3.14
C VAL A 111 -7.81 -2.71 2.77
N GLN A 112 -6.78 -3.13 3.49
CA GLN A 112 -6.12 -4.41 3.28
C GLN A 112 -5.82 -5.10 4.61
N MET A 113 -6.33 -6.33 4.77
CA MET A 113 -6.21 -7.20 5.95
C MET A 113 -5.48 -8.50 5.58
#